data_AF-A0A1Q9EI10-F1
#
_entry.id   AF-A0A1Q9EI10-F1
#
_cell.length_a   1.000
_cell.length_b   1.000
_cell.length_c   1.000
_cell.angle_alpha   90.00
_cell.angle_beta   90.00
_cell.angle_gamma   90.00
#
_symmetry.space_group_name_H-M   'P 1'
#
loop_
_entity.id
_entity.type
_entity.pdbx_description
1 polymer ?
#
loop_
_entity_poly.entity_id
_entity_poly.type
_entity_poly.pdbx_seq_one_letter_code
_entity_poly.pdbx_strand_id
1 'polypeptide(L)'
;MASVWLEAHGKAVLVKGDTMSIKDLLKEKGGKWNGGLKSWLFPGSKKAAIIEDLQSSDKVKSVEDKTGGAAPAAAASQPVAKPAAKAPAKRSAAQTSPSGERVFELVDDVRVSISTFKNEHGVDIRKFYTEKVTGELRPTPKGIRVSKEEWDAVCKAVPDIDAALQKDDEKSWNLIADITISITAGAVDLRRYYVDKNDGQSKPGKKGIRLGAVQWPSLKAEMPEITKELDQGGGPPAKKAKSKKPEVPEIPEEAETPEASATSKVKWKHELRKILKGRDLKEISLRKVRGELEAVLSLPADGLLERKDEVKEIVTEIIQSGEAGP
;
A
#
# COMPACT_ATOMS: atom_id res chain seq x y z
N MET A 1 38.20 2.04 -13.47
CA MET A 1 37.44 2.78 -14.50
C MET A 1 35.97 2.45 -14.33
N ALA A 2 35.11 3.45 -14.38
CA ALA A 2 33.69 3.30 -14.09
C ALA A 2 32.91 2.77 -15.31
N SER A 3 31.93 1.89 -15.08
CA SER A 3 30.95 1.49 -16.10
C SER A 3 29.59 2.05 -15.71
N VAL A 4 28.98 2.84 -16.59
CA VAL A 4 27.71 3.51 -16.32
C VAL A 4 26.74 3.32 -17.48
N TRP A 5 25.46 3.26 -17.16
CA TRP A 5 24.39 3.18 -18.16
C TRP A 5 23.25 4.13 -17.80
N LEU A 6 22.56 4.60 -18.83
CA LEU A 6 21.45 5.53 -18.70
C LEU A 6 20.13 4.82 -18.94
N GLU A 7 19.15 5.07 -18.09
CA GLU A 7 17.82 4.47 -18.15
C GLU A 7 16.76 5.57 -18.16
N ALA A 8 15.75 5.43 -19.02
CA ALA A 8 14.67 6.40 -19.13
C ALA A 8 13.67 6.21 -17.98
N HIS A 9 13.33 7.28 -17.28
CA HIS A 9 12.39 7.27 -16.17
C HIS A 9 11.37 8.40 -16.32
N GLY A 10 10.39 8.16 -17.20
CA GLY A 10 9.38 9.17 -17.57
C GLY A 10 10.04 10.38 -18.24
N LYS A 11 9.90 11.56 -17.62
CA LYS A 11 10.54 12.81 -18.10
C LYS A 11 11.97 13.00 -17.58
N ALA A 12 12.52 12.04 -16.86
CA ALA A 12 13.86 12.07 -16.28
C ALA A 12 14.73 10.93 -16.82
N VAL A 13 16.04 11.07 -16.70
CA VAL A 13 17.03 10.03 -17.04
C VAL A 13 17.83 9.69 -15.80
N LEU A 14 17.98 8.39 -15.56
CA LEU A 14 18.73 7.84 -14.45
C LEU A 14 20.10 7.39 -14.94
N VAL A 15 21.16 7.88 -14.33
CA VAL A 15 22.52 7.37 -14.53
C VAL A 15 22.81 6.37 -13.41
N LYS A 16 23.02 5.11 -13.82
CA LYS A 16 23.26 3.95 -12.95
C LYS A 16 24.62 3.32 -13.26
N GLY A 17 25.14 2.54 -12.32
CA GLY A 17 26.45 1.88 -12.42
C GLY A 17 27.46 2.42 -11.42
N ASP A 18 28.74 2.36 -11.78
CA ASP A 18 29.86 2.76 -10.92
C ASP A 18 30.02 4.30 -10.88
N THR A 19 29.04 4.96 -10.26
CA THR A 19 28.95 6.43 -10.26
C THR A 19 29.77 7.09 -9.14
N MET A 20 30.49 6.32 -8.32
CA MET A 20 31.28 6.85 -7.20
C MET A 20 32.48 7.69 -7.68
N SER A 21 33.12 7.28 -8.77
CA SER A 21 34.30 7.95 -9.34
C SER A 21 33.97 9.22 -10.14
N ILE A 22 32.71 9.38 -10.53
CA ILE A 22 32.18 10.50 -11.33
C ILE A 22 31.09 11.28 -10.60
N LYS A 23 30.96 11.06 -9.29
CA LYS A 23 29.93 11.67 -8.43
C LYS A 23 29.95 13.19 -8.48
N ASP A 24 31.14 13.79 -8.43
CA ASP A 24 31.27 15.25 -8.45
C ASP A 24 30.86 15.84 -9.80
N LEU A 25 31.22 15.16 -10.91
CA LEU A 25 30.81 15.52 -12.27
C LEU A 25 29.28 15.43 -12.43
N LEU A 26 28.67 14.35 -11.93
CA LEU A 26 27.23 14.17 -11.98
C LEU A 26 26.48 15.22 -11.15
N LYS A 27 27.04 15.62 -10.00
CA LYS A 27 26.48 16.68 -9.14
C LYS A 27 26.61 18.06 -9.78
N GLU A 28 27.75 18.36 -10.40
CA GLU A 28 28.01 19.62 -11.11
C GLU A 28 27.07 19.80 -12.31
N LYS A 29 26.81 18.72 -13.06
CA LYS A 29 25.86 18.73 -14.18
C LYS A 29 24.38 18.75 -13.74
N GLY A 30 24.13 18.86 -12.44
CA GLY A 30 22.79 19.04 -11.85
C GLY A 30 22.04 17.74 -11.55
N GLY A 31 22.77 16.63 -11.42
CA GLY A 31 22.23 15.34 -11.04
C GLY A 31 21.85 15.31 -9.56
N LYS A 32 20.68 14.75 -9.25
CA LYS A 32 20.24 14.51 -7.87
C LYS A 32 20.38 13.04 -7.55
N TRP A 33 21.18 12.72 -6.52
CA TRP A 33 21.27 11.35 -6.03
C TRP A 33 19.93 10.89 -5.44
N ASN A 34 19.42 9.76 -5.91
CA ASN A 34 18.27 9.08 -5.34
C ASN A 34 18.74 7.78 -4.65
N GLY A 35 18.69 7.76 -3.32
CA GLY A 35 19.13 6.61 -2.51
C GLY A 35 18.25 5.38 -2.65
N GLY A 36 16.95 5.56 -2.96
CA GLY A 36 16.02 4.44 -3.19
C GLY A 36 16.29 3.71 -4.50
N LEU A 37 16.74 4.43 -5.53
CA LEU A 37 17.07 3.88 -6.85
C LEU A 37 18.59 3.70 -7.05
N LYS A 38 19.41 4.02 -6.04
CA LYS A 38 20.88 4.06 -6.07
C LYS A 38 21.44 4.66 -7.38
N SER A 39 20.88 5.79 -7.80
CA SER A 39 21.16 6.40 -9.11
C SER A 39 21.08 7.91 -9.11
N TRP A 40 21.74 8.52 -10.09
CA TRP A 40 21.71 9.96 -10.30
C TRP A 40 20.59 10.31 -11.26
N LEU A 41 19.65 11.13 -10.80
CA LEU A 41 18.49 11.56 -11.56
C LEU A 41 18.76 12.90 -12.24
N PHE A 42 18.49 12.96 -13.53
CA PHE A 42 18.59 14.16 -14.34
C PHE A 42 17.29 14.43 -15.11
N PRO A 43 16.98 15.69 -15.46
CA PRO A 43 15.89 15.99 -16.37
C PRO A 43 16.15 15.36 -17.75
N GLY A 44 15.13 14.80 -18.39
CA GLY A 44 15.23 14.15 -19.70
C GLY A 44 15.71 15.10 -20.81
N SER A 45 15.44 16.40 -20.67
CA SER A 45 15.97 17.45 -21.56
C SER A 45 17.49 17.55 -21.56
N LYS A 46 18.16 17.06 -20.50
CA LYS A 46 19.62 17.09 -20.36
C LYS A 46 20.29 15.77 -20.72
N LYS A 47 19.53 14.75 -21.15
CA LYS A 47 20.04 13.41 -21.48
C LYS A 47 21.26 13.47 -22.41
N ALA A 48 21.13 14.16 -23.55
CA ALA A 48 22.16 14.19 -24.58
C ALA A 48 23.48 14.80 -24.05
N ALA A 49 23.38 15.92 -23.33
CA ALA A 49 24.53 16.58 -22.70
C ALA A 49 25.23 15.67 -21.67
N ILE A 50 24.48 14.91 -20.87
CA ILE A 50 25.05 14.01 -19.87
C ILE A 50 25.77 12.83 -20.54
N ILE A 51 25.25 12.31 -21.64
CA ILE A 51 25.91 11.23 -22.39
C ILE A 51 27.25 11.72 -22.96
N GLU A 52 27.26 12.91 -23.56
CA GLU A 52 28.47 13.55 -24.10
C GLU A 52 29.51 13.83 -23.01
N ASP A 53 29.08 14.36 -21.86
CA ASP A 53 29.93 14.61 -20.69
C ASP A 53 30.49 13.32 -20.07
N LEU A 54 29.70 12.24 -20.05
CA LEU A 54 30.14 10.93 -19.56
C LEU A 54 31.14 10.27 -20.51
N GLN A 55 30.92 10.40 -21.82
CA GLN A 55 31.82 9.89 -22.87
C GLN A 55 33.13 10.69 -22.96
N SER A 56 33.10 11.99 -22.64
CA SER A 56 34.29 12.86 -22.63
C SER A 56 35.13 12.71 -21.36
N SER A 57 34.67 11.94 -20.38
CA SER A 57 35.40 11.76 -19.12
C SER A 57 36.29 10.52 -19.18
N ASP A 58 37.62 10.69 -19.03
CA ASP A 58 38.60 9.58 -18.99
C ASP A 58 38.39 8.59 -17.82
N LYS A 59 37.50 8.93 -16.89
CA LYS A 59 37.15 8.11 -15.72
C LYS A 59 36.12 7.03 -16.03
N VAL A 60 35.47 7.08 -17.20
CA VAL A 60 34.42 6.15 -17.63
C VAL A 60 34.92 5.25 -18.76
N LYS A 61 34.84 3.93 -18.57
CA LYS A 61 35.27 2.93 -19.57
C LYS A 61 34.15 2.52 -20.52
N SER A 62 32.90 2.57 -20.05
CA SER A 62 31.73 2.12 -20.82
C SER A 62 30.51 2.97 -20.45
N VAL A 63 29.90 3.58 -21.46
CA VAL A 63 28.63 4.33 -21.38
C VAL A 63 27.60 3.62 -22.25
N GLU A 64 26.57 3.06 -21.63
CA GLU A 64 25.50 2.34 -22.33
C GLU A 64 24.19 3.14 -22.31
N ASP A 65 23.67 3.56 -23.46
CA ASP A 65 22.39 4.29 -23.57
C ASP A 65 21.21 3.32 -23.72
N LYS A 66 20.51 3.00 -22.62
CA LYS A 66 19.31 2.14 -22.61
C LYS A 66 18.00 2.93 -22.68
N THR A 67 18.07 4.17 -23.14
CA THR A 67 16.90 5.06 -23.25
C THR A 67 16.25 5.01 -24.65
N GLY A 68 16.79 4.22 -25.58
CA GLY A 68 16.25 4.02 -26.93
C GLY A 68 15.17 2.93 -26.97
N GLY A 69 13.90 3.34 -26.87
CA GLY A 69 12.77 2.42 -26.96
C GLY A 69 11.41 3.08 -27.18
N ALA A 70 11.31 4.03 -28.14
CA ALA A 70 10.02 4.49 -28.71
C ALA A 70 10.14 5.06 -30.15
N ALA A 71 9.91 4.16 -31.15
CA ALA A 71 9.30 4.31 -32.50
C ALA A 71 10.05 5.04 -33.66
N PRO A 72 9.76 4.77 -34.98
CA PRO A 72 8.74 3.89 -35.63
C PRO A 72 9.22 2.95 -36.81
N ALA A 73 8.34 1.99 -37.19
CA ALA A 73 8.13 1.23 -38.46
C ALA A 73 9.29 0.80 -39.42
N ALA A 74 9.46 -0.53 -39.64
CA ALA A 74 9.32 -1.25 -40.92
C ALA A 74 10.07 -2.62 -40.98
N ALA A 75 9.36 -3.64 -41.48
CA ALA A 75 9.80 -4.89 -42.13
C ALA A 75 10.46 -6.07 -41.32
N ALA A 76 9.67 -7.17 -41.24
CA ALA A 76 10.02 -8.61 -41.32
C ALA A 76 10.92 -9.25 -40.22
N SER A 77 10.61 -10.37 -39.53
CA SER A 77 9.53 -11.38 -39.57
C SER A 77 9.54 -12.23 -38.27
N GLN A 78 8.43 -12.18 -37.49
CA GLN A 78 7.67 -13.23 -36.74
C GLN A 78 8.30 -14.55 -36.17
N PRO A 79 7.65 -15.27 -35.21
CA PRO A 79 6.61 -14.88 -34.21
C PRO A 79 6.74 -15.56 -32.80
N VAL A 80 6.20 -14.95 -31.74
CA VAL A 80 5.16 -15.58 -30.87
C VAL A 80 4.37 -14.49 -30.12
N ALA A 81 3.05 -14.67 -30.18
CA ALA A 81 1.96 -13.72 -30.01
C ALA A 81 1.87 -12.90 -28.69
N LYS A 82 1.66 -11.59 -28.87
CA LYS A 82 0.74 -10.74 -28.10
C LYS A 82 -0.72 -11.12 -28.46
N PRO A 83 -1.73 -10.69 -27.70
CA PRO A 83 -2.74 -9.86 -28.38
C PRO A 83 -3.08 -8.56 -27.65
N ALA A 84 -3.47 -7.59 -28.47
CA ALA A 84 -3.75 -6.18 -28.16
C ALA A 84 -5.25 -5.89 -27.92
N ALA A 85 -5.56 -4.65 -27.52
CA ALA A 85 -6.88 -4.00 -27.47
C ALA A 85 -7.62 -4.07 -28.83
N LYS A 86 -8.97 -4.03 -28.98
CA LYS A 86 -10.06 -3.28 -28.30
C LYS A 86 -11.43 -4.02 -28.36
N ALA A 87 -12.20 -3.91 -27.26
CA ALA A 87 -13.68 -3.97 -27.05
C ALA A 87 -14.49 -5.24 -27.46
N PRO A 88 -15.63 -5.59 -26.79
CA PRO A 88 -16.21 -5.15 -25.51
C PRO A 88 -16.14 -6.26 -24.42
N ALA A 89 -16.29 -5.88 -23.14
CA ALA A 89 -16.63 -6.73 -22.00
C ALA A 89 -16.11 -8.19 -21.99
N LYS A 90 -14.80 -8.40 -21.79
CA LYS A 90 -14.30 -9.69 -21.28
C LYS A 90 -14.21 -9.59 -19.76
N ARG A 91 -15.04 -10.39 -19.08
CA ARG A 91 -15.00 -10.61 -17.62
C ARG A 91 -13.57 -10.82 -17.15
N SER A 92 -13.18 -10.11 -16.10
CA SER A 92 -11.87 -10.22 -15.48
C SER A 92 -11.78 -11.58 -14.77
N ALA A 93 -11.19 -12.58 -15.43
CA ALA A 93 -11.02 -13.90 -14.84
C ALA A 93 -10.32 -13.80 -13.48
N ALA A 94 -10.97 -14.30 -12.42
CA ALA A 94 -10.46 -14.28 -11.05
C ALA A 94 -9.02 -14.80 -10.98
N GLN A 95 -8.09 -13.94 -10.57
CA GLN A 95 -6.68 -14.30 -10.38
C GLN A 95 -6.46 -14.78 -8.95
N THR A 96 -5.75 -15.88 -8.79
CA THR A 96 -5.30 -16.31 -7.46
C THR A 96 -4.03 -15.55 -7.11
N SER A 97 -4.09 -14.73 -6.07
CA SER A 97 -2.95 -13.97 -5.56
C SER A 97 -1.89 -14.90 -4.92
N PRO A 98 -0.65 -14.43 -4.72
CA PRO A 98 0.39 -15.18 -4.02
C PRO A 98 0.02 -15.55 -2.57
N SER A 99 -0.95 -14.85 -1.98
CA SER A 99 -1.52 -15.14 -0.65
C SER A 99 -2.61 -16.23 -0.68
N GLY A 100 -2.97 -16.74 -1.87
CA GLY A 100 -4.03 -17.73 -2.06
C GLY A 100 -5.44 -17.14 -2.07
N GLU A 101 -5.56 -15.81 -2.05
CA GLU A 101 -6.83 -15.09 -2.09
C GLU A 101 -7.26 -14.87 -3.55
N ARG A 102 -8.57 -14.91 -3.80
CA ARG A 102 -9.13 -14.70 -5.14
C ARG A 102 -9.30 -13.21 -5.36
N VAL A 103 -8.62 -12.69 -6.39
CA VAL A 103 -8.55 -11.27 -6.71
C VAL A 103 -9.18 -11.03 -8.09
N PHE A 104 -10.13 -10.11 -8.12
CA PHE A 104 -10.78 -9.60 -9.30
C PHE A 104 -10.27 -8.18 -9.52
N GLU A 105 -9.58 -7.97 -10.64
CA GLU A 105 -9.14 -6.63 -11.02
C GLU A 105 -10.28 -5.91 -11.74
N LEU A 106 -10.71 -4.79 -11.18
CA LEU A 106 -11.65 -3.86 -11.78
C LEU A 106 -10.88 -2.73 -12.51
N VAL A 107 -11.62 -1.83 -13.14
CA VAL A 107 -11.08 -0.66 -13.83
C VAL A 107 -10.53 0.39 -12.86
N ASP A 108 -9.61 1.24 -13.36
CA ASP A 108 -9.03 2.40 -12.65
C ASP A 108 -8.35 2.05 -11.32
N ASP A 109 -7.50 1.02 -11.34
CA ASP A 109 -6.74 0.51 -10.20
C ASP A 109 -7.61 0.03 -9.02
N VAL A 110 -8.89 -0.27 -9.22
CA VAL A 110 -9.71 -0.88 -8.16
C VAL A 110 -9.55 -2.40 -8.22
N ARG A 111 -9.36 -3.04 -7.07
CA ARG A 111 -9.34 -4.50 -6.96
C ARG A 111 -10.33 -4.96 -5.91
N VAL A 112 -10.95 -6.09 -6.19
CA VAL A 112 -11.81 -6.81 -5.25
C VAL A 112 -11.11 -8.10 -4.89
N SER A 113 -10.94 -8.38 -3.61
CA SER A 113 -10.32 -9.62 -3.14
C SER A 113 -11.21 -10.33 -2.13
N ILE A 114 -11.33 -11.64 -2.26
CA ILE A 114 -12.03 -12.47 -1.28
C ILE A 114 -10.98 -12.99 -0.31
N SER A 115 -11.11 -12.58 0.95
CA SER A 115 -10.16 -12.91 2.01
C SER A 115 -10.87 -13.40 3.26
N THR A 116 -10.27 -14.37 3.93
CA THR A 116 -10.73 -14.88 5.22
C THR A 116 -9.91 -14.20 6.32
N PHE A 117 -10.57 -13.44 7.20
CA PHE A 117 -9.91 -12.78 8.31
C PHE A 117 -10.65 -13.10 9.60
N LYS A 118 -9.93 -13.55 10.62
CA LYS A 118 -10.52 -13.96 11.92
C LYS A 118 -11.67 -14.99 11.78
N ASN A 119 -11.50 -15.97 10.88
CA ASN A 119 -12.52 -16.97 10.53
C ASN A 119 -13.79 -16.42 9.84
N GLU A 120 -13.78 -15.16 9.40
CA GLU A 120 -14.90 -14.56 8.70
C GLU A 120 -14.53 -14.31 7.23
N HIS A 121 -15.31 -14.90 6.32
CA HIS A 121 -15.18 -14.69 4.89
C HIS A 121 -15.80 -13.35 4.51
N GLY A 122 -15.06 -12.57 3.72
CA GLY A 122 -15.52 -11.28 3.25
C GLY A 122 -14.86 -10.85 1.96
N VAL A 123 -15.44 -9.81 1.39
CA VAL A 123 -15.01 -9.16 0.16
C VAL A 123 -14.32 -7.85 0.54
N ASP A 124 -13.03 -7.68 0.21
CA ASP A 124 -12.32 -6.40 0.33
C ASP A 124 -12.33 -5.71 -1.04
N ILE A 125 -12.99 -4.55 -1.11
CA ILE A 125 -13.04 -3.68 -2.28
C ILE A 125 -12.10 -2.52 -2.00
N ARG A 126 -10.99 -2.44 -2.73
CA ARG A 126 -9.91 -1.49 -2.43
C ARG A 126 -9.37 -0.82 -3.67
N LYS A 127 -9.15 0.48 -3.57
CA LYS A 127 -8.42 1.24 -4.58
C LYS A 127 -6.92 1.05 -4.38
N PHE A 128 -6.24 0.67 -5.45
CA PHE A 128 -4.79 0.63 -5.54
C PHE A 128 -4.32 1.90 -6.24
N TYR A 129 -3.03 2.16 -6.13
CA TYR A 129 -2.36 3.13 -6.97
C TYR A 129 -1.13 2.46 -7.54
N THR A 130 -0.86 2.72 -8.81
CA THR A 130 0.41 2.37 -9.41
C THR A 130 1.45 3.36 -8.89
N GLU A 131 2.41 2.87 -8.10
CA GLU A 131 3.51 3.68 -7.64
C GLU A 131 4.38 4.04 -8.85
N LYS A 132 4.41 5.32 -9.21
CA LYS A 132 5.09 5.83 -10.43
C LYS A 132 6.61 5.60 -10.43
N VAL A 133 7.17 5.12 -9.32
CA VAL A 133 8.60 4.87 -9.10
C VAL A 133 8.97 3.41 -9.37
N THR A 134 8.15 2.47 -8.94
CA THR A 134 8.41 1.02 -9.03
C THR A 134 7.53 0.34 -10.07
N GLY A 135 6.45 0.99 -10.51
CA GLY A 135 5.40 0.37 -11.31
C GLY A 135 4.55 -0.62 -10.50
N GLU A 136 4.76 -0.74 -9.19
CA GLU A 136 4.06 -1.69 -8.34
C GLU A 136 2.69 -1.14 -7.91
N LEU A 137 1.66 -1.98 -7.98
CA LEU A 137 0.32 -1.67 -7.50
C LEU A 137 0.27 -1.79 -5.98
N ARG A 138 0.21 -0.64 -5.30
CA ARG A 138 0.13 -0.58 -3.85
C ARG A 138 -1.29 -0.32 -3.36
N PRO A 139 -1.73 -0.97 -2.29
CA PRO A 139 -3.06 -0.74 -1.72
C PRO A 139 -3.13 0.66 -1.10
N THR A 140 -4.22 1.37 -1.34
CA THR A 140 -4.52 2.61 -0.61
C THR A 140 -5.36 2.32 0.64
N PRO A 141 -5.41 3.24 1.61
CA PRO A 141 -6.39 3.17 2.70
C PRO A 141 -7.84 3.31 2.21
N LYS A 142 -8.07 3.74 0.96
CA LYS A 142 -9.40 3.85 0.35
C LYS A 142 -9.89 2.48 -0.09
N GLY A 143 -10.58 1.83 0.83
CA GLY A 143 -11.24 0.55 0.60
C GLY A 143 -12.16 0.20 1.75
N ILE A 144 -13.04 -0.74 1.48
CA ILE A 144 -13.96 -1.30 2.46
C ILE A 144 -13.94 -2.81 2.36
N ARG A 145 -13.80 -3.45 3.51
CA ARG A 145 -14.07 -4.87 3.68
C ARG A 145 -15.52 -5.01 4.10
N VAL A 146 -16.24 -5.85 3.37
CA VAL A 146 -17.62 -6.24 3.69
C VAL A 146 -17.67 -7.74 3.97
N SER A 147 -18.38 -8.14 5.01
CA SER A 147 -18.66 -9.54 5.34
C SER A 147 -19.64 -10.15 4.33
N LYS A 148 -19.92 -11.45 4.45
CA LYS A 148 -20.90 -12.14 3.60
C LYS A 148 -22.30 -11.52 3.70
N GLU A 149 -22.76 -11.23 4.90
CA GLU A 149 -24.09 -10.62 5.15
C GLU A 149 -24.14 -9.20 4.59
N GLU A 150 -23.06 -8.44 4.77
CA GLU A 150 -22.94 -7.10 4.24
C GLU A 150 -22.91 -7.09 2.70
N TRP A 151 -22.21 -8.04 2.10
CA TRP A 151 -22.15 -8.21 0.64
C TRP A 151 -23.51 -8.58 0.04
N ASP A 152 -24.28 -9.45 0.69
CA ASP A 152 -25.64 -9.79 0.27
C ASP A 152 -26.56 -8.55 0.32
N ALA A 153 -26.43 -7.72 1.36
CA ALA A 153 -27.15 -6.45 1.42
C ALA A 153 -26.75 -5.52 0.26
N VAL A 154 -25.45 -5.43 -0.08
CA VAL A 154 -25.00 -4.65 -1.24
C VAL A 154 -25.61 -5.18 -2.53
N CYS A 155 -25.64 -6.51 -2.73
CA CYS A 155 -26.27 -7.15 -3.88
C CYS A 155 -27.77 -6.80 -3.98
N LYS A 156 -28.49 -6.84 -2.86
CA LYS A 156 -29.92 -6.47 -2.79
C LYS A 156 -30.18 -5.00 -3.09
N ALA A 157 -29.25 -4.11 -2.74
CA ALA A 157 -29.36 -2.68 -3.00
C ALA A 157 -28.90 -2.27 -4.42
N VAL A 158 -28.28 -3.15 -5.20
CA VAL A 158 -27.91 -2.88 -6.60
C VAL A 158 -29.03 -2.24 -7.43
N PRO A 159 -30.28 -2.77 -7.45
CA PRO A 159 -31.37 -2.15 -8.20
C PRO A 159 -31.69 -0.73 -7.74
N ASP A 160 -31.68 -0.45 -6.43
CA ASP A 160 -31.89 0.89 -5.88
C ASP A 160 -30.77 1.86 -6.26
N ILE A 161 -29.54 1.35 -6.28
CA ILE A 161 -28.35 2.13 -6.67
C ILE A 161 -28.39 2.47 -8.15
N ASP A 162 -28.73 1.49 -9.00
CA ASP A 162 -28.87 1.72 -10.43
C ASP A 162 -30.00 2.70 -10.75
N ALA A 163 -31.14 2.57 -10.08
CA ALA A 163 -32.26 3.50 -10.25
C ALA A 163 -31.87 4.94 -9.85
N ALA A 164 -31.12 5.12 -8.77
CA ALA A 164 -30.65 6.43 -8.34
C ALA A 164 -29.54 6.99 -9.24
N LEU A 165 -28.62 6.14 -9.74
CA LEU A 165 -27.62 6.53 -10.73
C LEU A 165 -28.25 6.96 -12.06
N GLN A 166 -29.31 6.28 -12.51
CA GLN A 166 -30.02 6.63 -13.75
C GLN A 166 -30.73 7.98 -13.67
N LYS A 167 -31.19 8.37 -12.48
CA LYS A 167 -31.87 9.65 -12.25
C LYS A 167 -30.92 10.79 -11.90
N ASP A 168 -29.62 10.50 -11.72
CA ASP A 168 -28.63 11.42 -11.16
C ASP A 168 -29.06 12.03 -9.80
N ASP A 169 -29.87 11.29 -9.04
CA ASP A 169 -30.37 11.71 -7.74
C ASP A 169 -29.30 11.52 -6.66
N GLU A 170 -29.06 12.56 -5.86
CA GLU A 170 -28.27 12.42 -4.64
C GLU A 170 -29.10 11.66 -3.59
N LYS A 171 -28.70 10.41 -3.33
CA LYS A 171 -29.40 9.53 -2.40
C LYS A 171 -28.39 8.88 -1.48
N SER A 172 -28.64 8.94 -0.17
CA SER A 172 -27.79 8.32 0.85
C SER A 172 -28.66 7.58 1.86
N TRP A 173 -28.36 6.31 2.12
CA TRP A 173 -29.10 5.51 3.09
C TRP A 173 -28.19 4.51 3.78
N ASN A 174 -28.53 4.17 5.02
CA ASN A 174 -27.86 3.09 5.73
C ASN A 174 -28.29 1.77 5.09
N LEU A 175 -27.31 0.96 4.69
CA LEU A 175 -27.58 -0.32 4.05
C LEU A 175 -27.75 -1.41 5.12
N ILE A 176 -26.72 -1.60 5.95
CA ILE A 176 -26.69 -2.62 6.99
C ILE A 176 -25.63 -2.28 8.04
N ALA A 177 -25.96 -2.52 9.31
CA ALA A 177 -25.09 -2.21 10.45
C ALA A 177 -24.58 -0.77 10.38
N ASP A 178 -23.27 -0.60 10.19
CA ASP A 178 -22.57 0.66 10.09
C ASP A 178 -22.12 0.97 8.64
N ILE A 179 -22.62 0.25 7.63
CA ILE A 179 -22.33 0.53 6.21
C ILE A 179 -23.44 1.38 5.59
N THR A 180 -23.05 2.55 5.09
CA THR A 180 -23.91 3.47 4.36
C THR A 180 -23.51 3.51 2.88
N ILE A 181 -24.50 3.61 2.01
CA ILE A 181 -24.32 3.84 0.58
C ILE A 181 -24.81 5.25 0.27
N SER A 182 -24.00 6.02 -0.45
CA SER A 182 -24.36 7.34 -0.93
C SER A 182 -24.06 7.47 -2.43
N ILE A 183 -24.93 8.17 -3.15
CA ILE A 183 -24.80 8.42 -4.58
C ILE A 183 -24.65 9.92 -4.73
N THR A 184 -23.58 10.34 -5.38
CA THR A 184 -23.24 11.76 -5.53
C THR A 184 -22.49 11.96 -6.83
N ALA A 185 -22.99 12.85 -7.69
CA ALA A 185 -22.41 13.16 -9.00
C ALA A 185 -22.11 11.91 -9.84
N GLY A 186 -23.12 11.05 -10.04
CA GLY A 186 -23.01 9.81 -10.82
C GLY A 186 -22.01 8.78 -10.30
N ALA A 187 -21.63 8.84 -9.02
CA ALA A 187 -20.71 7.91 -8.37
C ALA A 187 -21.32 7.34 -7.09
N VAL A 188 -21.06 6.05 -6.84
CA VAL A 188 -21.52 5.30 -5.67
C VAL A 188 -20.40 5.28 -4.63
N ASP A 189 -20.61 5.89 -3.47
CA ASP A 189 -19.71 5.79 -2.32
C ASP A 189 -20.27 4.81 -1.29
N LEU A 190 -19.54 3.72 -1.09
CA LEU A 190 -19.81 2.71 -0.08
C LEU A 190 -18.87 2.97 1.10
N ARG A 191 -19.41 3.31 2.28
CA ARG A 191 -18.62 3.76 3.42
C ARG A 191 -19.10 3.21 4.74
N ARG A 192 -18.16 2.82 5.59
CA ARG A 192 -18.44 2.41 6.97
C ARG A 192 -18.40 3.63 7.89
N TYR A 193 -19.51 3.88 8.55
CA TYR A 193 -19.68 4.89 9.59
C TYR A 193 -19.26 4.31 10.93
N TYR A 194 -18.99 5.17 11.89
CA TYR A 194 -18.82 4.75 13.28
C TYR A 194 -19.60 5.71 14.16
N VAL A 195 -20.15 5.16 15.25
CA VAL A 195 -20.77 5.98 16.29
C VAL A 195 -19.66 6.52 17.17
N ASP A 196 -19.52 7.84 17.20
CA ASP A 196 -18.55 8.49 18.06
C ASP A 196 -19.03 8.41 19.51
N LYS A 197 -18.15 7.94 20.40
CA LYS A 197 -18.51 7.68 21.81
C LYS A 197 -18.74 8.96 22.61
N ASN A 198 -18.30 10.10 22.10
CA ASN A 198 -18.39 11.38 22.80
C ASN A 198 -19.71 12.11 22.52
N ASP A 199 -20.27 11.96 21.32
CA ASP A 199 -21.49 12.67 20.91
C ASP A 199 -22.63 11.74 20.45
N GLY A 200 -22.38 10.43 20.35
CA GLY A 200 -23.35 9.44 19.87
C GLY A 200 -23.71 9.59 18.39
N GLN A 201 -23.00 10.44 17.63
CA GLN A 201 -23.30 10.71 16.23
C GLN A 201 -22.59 9.72 15.31
N SER A 202 -23.31 9.25 14.29
CA SER A 202 -22.75 8.43 13.22
C SER A 202 -21.91 9.30 12.28
N LYS A 203 -20.59 9.15 12.35
CA LYS A 203 -19.64 9.88 11.49
C LYS A 203 -19.09 8.98 10.39
N PRO A 204 -18.83 9.51 9.18
CA PRO A 204 -18.22 8.74 8.11
C PRO A 204 -16.79 8.33 8.51
N GLY A 205 -16.51 7.03 8.48
CA GLY A 205 -15.18 6.50 8.76
C GLY A 205 -14.20 6.69 7.60
N LYS A 206 -12.91 6.47 7.88
CA LYS A 206 -11.84 6.43 6.86
C LYS A 206 -11.93 5.19 5.94
N LYS A 207 -12.82 4.25 6.26
CA LYS A 207 -13.05 2.99 5.52
C LYS A 207 -14.22 3.18 4.56
N GLY A 208 -13.90 3.35 3.29
CA GLY A 208 -14.90 3.50 2.25
C GLY A 208 -14.25 3.52 0.87
N ILE A 209 -15.07 3.29 -0.14
CA ILE A 209 -14.66 3.37 -1.53
C ILE A 209 -15.73 4.09 -2.34
N ARG A 210 -15.27 5.07 -3.13
CA ARG A 210 -16.08 5.76 -4.13
C ARG A 210 -15.83 5.10 -5.48
N LEU A 211 -16.89 4.57 -6.06
CA LEU A 211 -16.94 3.91 -7.36
C LEU A 211 -17.59 4.86 -8.36
N GLY A 212 -16.83 5.29 -9.36
CA GLY A 212 -17.34 6.13 -10.46
C GLY A 212 -18.24 5.36 -11.44
N ALA A 213 -18.79 6.08 -12.42
CA ALA A 213 -19.72 5.56 -13.42
C ALA A 213 -19.19 4.36 -14.24
N VAL A 214 -17.87 4.18 -14.36
CA VAL A 214 -17.26 3.02 -15.03
C VAL A 214 -17.00 1.88 -14.05
N GLN A 215 -16.62 2.21 -12.82
CA GLN A 215 -16.23 1.24 -11.78
C GLN A 215 -17.43 0.45 -11.24
N TRP A 216 -18.57 1.11 -11.04
CA TRP A 216 -19.78 0.46 -10.52
C TRP A 216 -20.34 -0.62 -11.47
N PRO A 217 -20.51 -0.36 -12.79
CA PRO A 217 -20.86 -1.40 -13.76
C PRO A 217 -19.85 -2.56 -13.83
N SER A 218 -18.54 -2.27 -13.75
CA SER A 218 -17.53 -3.32 -13.70
C SER A 218 -17.68 -4.20 -12.45
N LEU A 219 -17.92 -3.59 -11.28
CA LEU A 219 -18.19 -4.35 -10.06
C LEU A 219 -19.43 -5.23 -10.23
N LYS A 220 -20.55 -4.69 -10.72
CA LYS A 220 -21.78 -5.45 -10.97
C LYS A 220 -21.59 -6.63 -11.92
N ALA A 221 -20.76 -6.47 -12.95
CA ALA A 221 -20.46 -7.55 -13.90
C ALA A 221 -19.75 -8.73 -13.23
N GLU A 222 -18.89 -8.45 -12.23
CA GLU A 222 -18.13 -9.43 -11.47
C GLU A 222 -18.86 -9.90 -10.20
N MET A 223 -19.89 -9.18 -9.73
CA MET A 223 -20.69 -9.54 -8.54
C MET A 223 -21.14 -11.01 -8.50
N PRO A 224 -21.71 -11.61 -9.57
CA PRO A 224 -22.12 -13.01 -9.49
C PRO A 224 -20.94 -13.98 -9.31
N GLU A 225 -19.76 -13.67 -9.87
CA GLU A 225 -18.56 -14.49 -9.70
C GLU A 225 -17.98 -14.32 -8.30
N ILE A 226 -17.98 -13.07 -7.78
CA ILE A 226 -17.57 -12.75 -6.41
C ILE A 226 -18.48 -13.45 -5.39
N THR A 227 -19.80 -13.38 -5.56
CA THR A 227 -20.77 -14.05 -4.67
C THR A 227 -20.55 -15.56 -4.70
N LYS A 228 -20.43 -16.15 -5.89
CA LYS A 228 -20.16 -17.58 -6.03
C LYS A 228 -18.88 -18.01 -5.32
N GLU A 229 -17.80 -17.25 -5.48
CA GLU A 229 -16.52 -17.53 -4.84
C GLU A 229 -16.57 -17.28 -3.32
N LEU A 230 -17.33 -16.29 -2.86
CA LEU A 230 -17.57 -16.03 -1.45
C LEU A 230 -18.36 -17.16 -0.78
N ASP A 231 -19.32 -17.77 -1.50
CA ASP A 231 -20.05 -18.95 -1.07
C ASP A 231 -19.20 -20.23 -1.10
N GLN A 232 -18.32 -20.37 -2.10
CA GLN A 232 -17.40 -21.51 -2.24
C GLN A 232 -16.21 -21.44 -1.29
N GLY A 233 -15.87 -20.25 -0.80
CA GLY A 233 -14.70 -19.96 0.04
C GLY A 233 -14.73 -20.57 1.44
N GLY A 234 -15.75 -21.35 1.82
CA GLY A 234 -15.86 -22.06 3.11
C GLY A 234 -14.91 -23.24 3.32
N GLY A 235 -13.78 -23.29 2.62
CA GLY A 235 -12.70 -24.24 2.88
C GLY A 235 -11.73 -23.70 3.93
N PRO A 236 -11.24 -24.51 4.89
CA PRO A 236 -10.28 -24.05 5.89
C PRO A 236 -9.03 -23.48 5.20
N PRO A 237 -8.32 -22.51 5.84
CA PRO A 237 -7.16 -21.88 5.24
C PRO A 237 -6.18 -22.96 4.80
N ALA A 238 -5.80 -22.96 3.52
CA ALA A 238 -4.72 -23.79 3.03
C ALA A 238 -3.50 -23.54 3.93
N LYS A 239 -3.13 -24.56 4.72
CA LYS A 239 -1.90 -24.57 5.51
C LYS A 239 -0.78 -24.15 4.57
N LYS A 240 -0.09 -23.04 4.88
CA LYS A 240 1.13 -22.65 4.18
C LYS A 240 2.05 -23.87 4.11
N ALA A 241 2.23 -24.42 2.90
CA ALA A 241 3.27 -25.38 2.64
C ALA A 241 4.60 -24.70 2.96
N LYS A 242 5.31 -25.28 3.92
CA LYS A 242 6.60 -24.82 4.43
C LYS A 242 7.62 -24.97 3.30
N SER A 243 7.86 -23.90 2.52
CA SER A 243 8.89 -23.90 1.48
C SER A 243 10.27 -24.08 2.12
N LYS A 244 10.95 -25.16 1.73
CA LYS A 244 12.29 -25.56 2.18
C LYS A 244 13.30 -24.41 2.01
N LYS A 245 13.98 -24.08 3.10
CA LYS A 245 15.21 -23.26 3.15
C LYS A 245 16.40 -24.16 2.75
N PRO A 246 17.38 -23.69 1.95
CA PRO A 246 18.57 -24.46 1.63
C PRO A 246 19.51 -24.58 2.84
N GLU A 247 20.13 -25.74 2.93
CA GLU A 247 20.98 -26.29 4.00
C GLU A 247 22.46 -25.95 3.79
N VAL A 248 23.14 -25.46 4.83
CA VAL A 248 24.62 -25.38 4.99
C VAL A 248 24.92 -25.49 6.50
N PRO A 249 25.99 -26.22 6.93
CA PRO A 249 25.91 -27.21 8.01
C PRO A 249 26.29 -26.73 9.43
N GLU A 250 26.00 -27.63 10.37
CA GLU A 250 26.07 -27.57 11.83
C GLU A 250 27.48 -27.40 12.43
N ILE A 251 27.57 -26.60 13.52
CA ILE A 251 28.58 -26.65 14.60
C ILE A 251 27.85 -26.25 15.92
N PRO A 252 28.13 -26.88 17.09
CA PRO A 252 27.10 -27.23 18.08
C PRO A 252 26.92 -26.26 19.28
N GLU A 253 25.68 -26.29 19.79
CA GLU A 253 25.25 -26.34 21.20
C GLU A 253 26.00 -25.49 22.26
N GLU A 254 25.39 -24.37 22.70
CA GLU A 254 25.19 -24.07 24.13
C GLU A 254 24.18 -22.90 24.35
N ALA A 255 23.15 -23.20 25.16
CA ALA A 255 22.35 -22.37 26.07
C ALA A 255 21.70 -21.01 25.66
N GLU A 256 20.36 -21.05 25.64
CA GLU A 256 19.38 -20.06 26.17
C GLU A 256 19.23 -18.65 25.55
N THR A 257 18.14 -18.43 24.80
CA THR A 257 16.97 -17.57 25.17
C THR A 257 16.02 -17.31 23.97
N PRO A 258 14.67 -17.30 24.15
CA PRO A 258 13.72 -17.20 23.03
C PRO A 258 13.07 -15.80 22.84
N GLU A 259 12.76 -15.52 21.57
CA GLU A 259 11.59 -14.77 21.06
C GLU A 259 11.32 -13.30 21.45
N ALA A 260 11.55 -12.39 20.49
CA ALA A 260 10.83 -11.12 20.41
C ALA A 260 10.60 -10.69 18.95
N SER A 261 9.36 -10.71 18.45
CA SER A 261 8.98 -9.88 17.27
C SER A 261 7.47 -9.66 17.01
N ALA A 262 6.53 -10.25 17.77
CA ALA A 262 5.09 -9.97 17.56
C ALA A 262 4.35 -9.47 18.81
N THR A 263 4.94 -9.60 20.00
CA THR A 263 4.38 -9.12 21.27
C THR A 263 4.70 -7.64 21.56
N SER A 264 5.64 -7.03 20.83
CA SER A 264 6.21 -5.73 21.19
C SER A 264 5.26 -4.53 20.98
N LYS A 265 4.40 -4.52 19.95
CA LYS A 265 3.52 -3.36 19.61
C LYS A 265 2.43 -3.06 20.64
N VAL A 266 1.87 -4.09 21.29
CA VAL A 266 0.85 -3.94 22.33
C VAL A 266 1.52 -3.71 23.70
N LYS A 267 2.69 -4.32 23.92
CA LYS A 267 3.43 -4.25 25.18
C LYS A 267 3.97 -2.84 25.48
N TRP A 268 4.54 -2.14 24.49
CA TRP A 268 5.11 -0.80 24.76
C TRP A 268 4.07 0.28 25.03
N LYS A 269 2.87 0.19 24.43
CA LYS A 269 1.78 1.14 24.71
C LYS A 269 1.24 0.98 26.13
N HIS A 270 1.14 -0.26 26.59
CA HIS A 270 0.74 -0.57 27.96
C HIS A 270 1.77 -0.09 28.98
N GLU A 271 3.07 -0.35 28.72
CA GLU A 271 4.16 0.14 29.57
C GLU A 271 4.26 1.67 29.57
N LEU A 272 4.06 2.32 28.42
CA LEU A 272 4.01 3.78 28.34
C LEU A 272 2.88 4.37 29.20
N ARG A 273 1.68 3.79 29.13
CA ARG A 273 0.55 4.20 30.00
C ARG A 273 0.85 3.97 31.49
N LYS A 274 1.57 2.90 31.83
CA LYS A 274 1.97 2.58 33.19
C LYS A 274 3.02 3.55 33.75
N ILE A 275 4.00 3.96 32.93
CA ILE A 275 5.03 4.95 33.29
C ILE A 275 4.42 6.34 33.50
N LEU A 276 3.36 6.67 32.76
CA LEU A 276 2.70 7.98 32.80
C LEU A 276 1.61 8.08 33.87
N LYS A 277 1.18 6.96 34.47
CA LYS A 277 0.12 6.93 35.48
C LYS A 277 0.62 7.47 36.82
N GLY A 278 -0.05 8.48 37.38
CA GLY A 278 0.27 9.08 38.68
C GLY A 278 1.50 10.02 38.68
N ARG A 279 1.94 10.50 37.51
CA ARG A 279 3.02 11.49 37.39
C ARG A 279 2.50 12.79 36.79
N ASP A 280 3.10 13.91 37.20
CA ASP A 280 2.78 15.20 36.62
C ASP A 280 3.39 15.33 35.21
N LEU A 281 2.51 15.28 34.21
CA LEU A 281 2.88 15.26 32.79
C LEU A 281 3.28 16.65 32.25
N LYS A 282 3.10 17.73 33.03
CA LYS A 282 3.50 19.08 32.63
C LYS A 282 4.96 19.37 32.93
N GLU A 283 5.56 18.67 33.90
CA GLU A 283 6.98 18.83 34.26
C GLU A 283 7.93 17.83 33.55
N ILE A 284 7.40 16.80 32.90
CA ILE A 284 8.20 15.74 32.28
C ILE A 284 8.39 15.96 30.77
N SER A 285 9.65 15.98 30.32
CA SER A 285 9.97 16.07 28.90
C SER A 285 9.76 14.74 28.16
N LEU A 286 9.26 14.81 26.92
CA LEU A 286 9.06 13.65 26.04
C LEU A 286 10.33 12.81 25.83
N ARG A 287 11.51 13.43 25.90
CA ARG A 287 12.80 12.74 25.79
C ARG A 287 13.04 11.81 26.98
N LYS A 288 12.64 12.24 28.18
CA LYS A 288 12.75 11.46 29.42
C LYS A 288 11.75 10.30 29.44
N VAL A 289 10.50 10.54 29.03
CA VAL A 289 9.47 9.48 28.87
C VAL A 289 9.94 8.41 27.90
N ARG A 290 10.52 8.81 26.76
CA ARG A 290 11.03 7.87 25.76
C ARG A 290 12.22 7.06 26.29
N GLY A 291 13.17 7.71 26.97
CA GLY A 291 14.32 7.02 27.56
C GLY A 291 13.93 5.99 28.63
N GLU A 292 12.96 6.32 29.48
CA GLU A 292 12.44 5.38 30.48
C GLU A 292 11.66 4.22 29.84
N LEU A 293 10.90 4.49 28.78
CA LEU A 293 10.22 3.45 28.01
C LEU A 293 11.22 2.53 27.27
N GLU A 294 12.30 3.09 26.71
CA GLU A 294 13.40 2.33 26.10
C GLU A 294 14.08 1.43 27.14
N ALA A 295 14.30 1.91 28.36
CA ALA A 295 14.88 1.13 29.45
C ALA A 295 13.96 -0.03 29.91
N VAL A 296 12.64 0.21 30.04
CA VAL A 296 11.67 -0.84 30.43
C VAL A 296 11.53 -1.92 29.36
N LEU A 297 11.76 -1.57 28.10
CA LEU A 297 11.67 -2.49 26.97
C LEU A 297 13.01 -3.14 26.59
N SER A 298 14.08 -2.85 27.34
CA SER A 298 15.45 -3.28 27.05
C SER A 298 15.88 -2.96 25.60
N LEU A 299 15.49 -1.78 25.11
CA LEU A 299 15.83 -1.31 23.76
C LEU A 299 17.11 -0.47 23.80
N PRO A 300 17.91 -0.48 22.71
CA PRO A 300 19.07 0.39 22.60
C PRO A 300 18.64 1.87 22.65
N ALA A 301 19.53 2.73 23.14
CA ALA A 301 19.29 4.17 23.19
C ALA A 301 18.88 4.70 21.81
N ASP A 302 17.81 5.51 21.76
CA ASP A 302 17.17 5.99 20.51
C ASP A 302 16.43 4.92 19.68
N GLY A 303 16.21 3.72 20.23
CA GLY A 303 15.43 2.65 19.59
C GLY A 303 13.96 3.02 19.33
N LEU A 304 13.42 4.05 20.00
CA LEU A 304 12.10 4.63 19.71
C LEU A 304 12.16 6.00 19.02
N LEU A 305 13.32 6.44 18.51
CA LEU A 305 13.45 7.72 17.79
C LEU A 305 12.52 7.77 16.58
N GLU A 306 12.45 6.68 15.80
CA GLU A 306 11.56 6.57 14.62
C GLU A 306 10.06 6.52 14.98
N ARG A 307 9.73 6.32 16.27
CA ARG A 307 8.36 6.27 16.79
C ARG A 307 8.05 7.41 17.77
N LYS A 308 8.84 8.47 17.73
CA LYS A 308 8.68 9.66 18.59
C LYS A 308 7.29 10.29 18.47
N ASP A 309 6.74 10.32 17.25
CA ASP A 309 5.40 10.88 17.01
C ASP A 309 4.30 10.00 17.60
N GLU A 310 4.44 8.67 17.57
CA GLU A 310 3.51 7.74 18.23
C GLU A 310 3.54 7.88 19.76
N VAL A 311 4.73 8.04 20.35
CA VAL A 311 4.87 8.30 21.80
C VAL A 311 4.23 9.65 22.16
N LYS A 312 4.43 10.68 21.35
CA LYS A 312 3.86 12.01 21.55
C LYS A 312 2.33 12.00 21.45
N GLU A 313 1.78 11.28 20.48
CA GLU A 313 0.33 11.14 20.29
C GLU A 313 -0.32 10.49 21.52
N ILE A 314 0.28 9.41 22.04
CA ILE A 314 -0.23 8.70 23.22
C ILE A 314 -0.11 9.56 24.49
N VAL A 315 1.00 10.27 24.70
CA VAL A 315 1.15 11.20 25.83
C VAL A 315 0.09 12.31 25.75
N THR A 316 -0.17 12.84 24.55
CA THR A 316 -1.19 13.88 24.35
C THR A 316 -2.61 13.34 24.61
N GLU A 317 -2.90 12.11 24.16
CA GLU A 317 -4.16 11.41 24.42
C GLU A 317 -4.40 11.20 25.93
N ILE A 318 -3.37 10.83 26.69
CA ILE A 318 -3.45 10.63 28.14
C ILE A 318 -3.68 11.96 28.87
N ILE A 319 -3.01 13.05 28.45
CA ILE A 319 -3.22 14.39 29.00
C ILE A 319 -4.66 14.87 28.74
N GLN A 320 -5.20 14.61 27.55
CA GLN A 320 -6.56 14.99 27.16
C GLN A 320 -7.64 14.13 27.83
N SER A 321 -7.35 12.86 28.13
CA SER A 321 -8.31 11.93 28.73
C SER A 321 -8.43 12.08 30.26
N GLY A 322 -7.65 12.95 30.90
CA GLY A 322 -7.70 13.17 32.34
C GLY A 322 -7.27 11.97 33.20
N GLU A 323 -6.72 10.91 32.59
CA GLU A 323 -6.19 9.73 33.29
C GLU A 323 -4.91 10.03 34.10
N ALA A 324 -4.38 11.25 33.96
CA ALA A 324 -3.35 11.84 34.79
C ALA A 324 -3.94 12.97 35.66
N GLY A 325 -4.77 12.57 36.62
CA GLY A 325 -5.12 13.37 37.79
C GLY A 325 -4.55 12.70 39.04
N PRO A 326 -4.20 13.47 40.08
CA PRO A 326 -3.18 13.18 41.10
C PRO A 326 -3.32 11.82 41.80
#